data_AF-A0AAQ1GKQ0-F1
#
_entry.id   AF-A0AAQ1GKQ0-F1
#
_cell.length_a   1.000
_cell.length_b   1.000
_cell.length_c   1.000
_cell.angle_alpha   90.00
_cell.angle_beta   90.00
_cell.angle_gamma   90.00
#
_symmetry.space_group_name_H-M   'P 1'
#
loop_
_entity.id
_entity.type
_entity.pdbx_description
1 polymer ?
#
loop_
_entity_poly.entity_id
_entity_poly.type
_entity_poly.pdbx_seq_one_letter_code
_entity_poly.pdbx_strand_id
1 'polypeptide(L)' 'MNNSYQVQGDLASEKSSEAYPTMVLCEDCVANHEVLVDEGPSNEDCEDCGNSSDE' A
#
# COMPACT_ATOMS: atom_id res chain seq x y z
N MET A 1 11.14 3.43 5.71
CA MET A 1 10.12 4.48 5.92
C MET A 1 8.86 4.02 5.22
N ASN A 2 7.69 4.14 5.84
CA ASN A 2 6.45 3.60 5.28
C ASN A 2 5.74 4.69 4.48
N ASN A 3 5.08 4.30 3.40
CA ASN A 3 4.39 5.22 2.51
C ASN A 3 2.99 4.68 2.21
N SER A 4 2.07 5.61 1.99
CA SER A 4 0.71 5.29 1.54
C SER A 4 0.72 5.13 0.03
N TYR A 5 0.25 3.99 -0.45
CA TYR A 5 0.18 3.67 -1.88
C TYR A 5 -1.23 3.28 -2.26
N GLN A 6 -1.73 3.80 -3.38
CA GLN A 6 -2.86 3.20 -4.06
C GLN A 6 -2.33 2.08 -4.95
N VAL A 7 -2.74 0.85 -4.67
CA VAL A 7 -2.30 -0.32 -5.44
C VAL A 7 -3.46 -0.90 -6.24
N GLN A 8 -3.15 -1.68 -7.27
CA GLN A 8 -4.15 -2.43 -7.99
C GLN A 8 -4.63 -3.62 -7.15
N GLY A 9 -5.92 -3.63 -6.84
CA GLY A 9 -6.63 -4.69 -6.16
C GLY A 9 -7.43 -5.53 -7.14
N ASP A 10 -8.68 -5.84 -6.77
CA ASP A 10 -9.52 -6.76 -7.54
C ASP A 10 -10.30 -6.02 -8.63
N LEU A 11 -9.75 -5.98 -9.84
CA LEU A 11 -10.36 -5.32 -11.01
C LEU A 11 -11.68 -5.98 -11.46
N ALA A 12 -11.98 -7.19 -10.97
CA ALA A 12 -13.28 -7.82 -11.21
C ALA A 12 -14.35 -7.33 -10.24
N SER A 13 -13.97 -6.58 -9.20
CA SER A 13 -14.92 -5.99 -8.26
C SER A 13 -15.57 -4.73 -8.84
N GLU A 14 -16.90 -4.67 -8.76
CA GLU A 14 -17.68 -3.49 -9.18
C GLU A 14 -17.42 -2.26 -8.29
N LYS A 15 -16.79 -2.45 -7.12
CA LYS A 15 -16.43 -1.36 -6.21
C LYS A 15 -15.03 -0.86 -6.47
N SER A 16 -14.95 0.43 -6.79
CA SER A 16 -13.68 1.15 -7.05
C SER A 16 -12.68 1.07 -5.89
N SER A 17 -13.15 1.01 -4.65
CA SER A 17 -12.27 0.88 -3.46
C SER A 17 -11.64 -0.51 -3.32
N GLU A 18 -12.26 -1.54 -3.89
CA GLU A 18 -11.72 -2.91 -3.89
C GLU A 18 -10.81 -3.14 -5.10
N ALA A 19 -11.12 -2.48 -6.22
CA ALA A 19 -10.26 -2.45 -7.41
C ALA A 19 -8.96 -1.65 -7.19
N TYR A 20 -9.01 -0.60 -6.35
CA TYR A 20 -7.88 0.29 -6.10
C TYR A 20 -7.77 0.64 -4.61
N PRO A 21 -7.42 -0.33 -3.74
CA PRO A 21 -7.25 -0.08 -2.32
C PRO A 21 -6.02 0.80 -2.06
N THR A 22 -6.13 1.66 -1.05
CA THR A 22 -4.98 2.38 -0.49
C THR A 22 -4.42 1.57 0.66
N MET A 23 -3.12 1.26 0.62
CA MET A 23 -2.43 0.48 1.64
C MET A 23 -1.11 1.16 2.02
N VAL A 24 -0.75 1.08 3.30
CA VAL A 24 0.54 1.56 3.79
C VAL A 24 1.54 0.42 3.65
N LEU A 25 2.58 0.61 2.85
CA LEU A 25 3.58 -0.42 2.59
C LEU A 25 4.98 0.11 2.87
N CYS A 26 5.88 -0.78 3.27
CA CYS A 26 7.30 -0.50 3.32
C CYS A 26 7.94 -0.74 1.94
N GLU A 27 9.19 -0.30 1.77
CA GLU A 27 9.93 -0.41 0.50
C GLU A 27 10.12 -1.86 0.00
N ASP A 28 10.05 -2.85 0.90
CA ASP A 28 10.17 -4.27 0.55
C ASP A 28 8.81 -4.85 0.13
N CYS A 29 7.76 -4.60 0.93
CA CYS A 29 6.41 -5.07 0.63
C CYS A 29 5.84 -4.41 -0.62
N VAL A 30 6.07 -3.10 -0.83
CA VAL A 30 5.56 -2.37 -2.01
C VAL A 30 6.04 -2.99 -3.32
N ALA A 31 7.21 -3.64 -3.34
CA ALA A 31 7.73 -4.32 -4.52
C ALA A 31 6.86 -5.52 -4.96
N ASN A 32 6.02 -6.06 -4.08
CA ASN A 32 5.10 -7.15 -4.37
C ASN A 32 3.72 -6.65 -4.85
N HIS A 33 3.49 -5.34 -4.86
CA HIS A 33 2.22 -4.74 -5.27
C HIS A 33 2.40 -3.85 -6.51
N GLU A 34 1.35 -3.77 -7.34
CA GLU A 34 1.33 -2.85 -8.48
C GLU A 34 0.85 -1.48 -8.01
N VAL A 35 1.79 -0.57 -7.75
CA VAL A 35 1.51 0.81 -7.32
C VAL A 35 1.01 1.65 -8.49
N LEU A 36 -0.15 2.27 -8.28
CA LEU A 36 -0.78 3.21 -9.21
C LEU A 36 -0.47 4.66 -8.82
N VAL A 37 -0.54 4.95 -7.51
CA VAL A 37 -0.31 6.29 -6.95
C VAL A 37 0.52 6.17 -5.66
N ASP A 38 1.56 6.98 -5.53
CA ASP A 38 2.25 7.24 -4.27
C ASP A 38 1.63 8.48 -3.62
N GLU A 39 0.97 8.30 -2.48
CA GLU A 39 0.36 9.38 -1.70
C GLU A 39 1.39 10.05 -0.76
N GLY A 40 2.57 9.45 -0.62
CA GLY A 40 3.69 9.94 0.16
C GLY A 40 3.88 9.23 1.50
N PRO A 41 4.79 9.75 2.35
CA PRO A 41 5.16 9.10 3.60
C PRO A 41 4.01 9.03 4.58
N SER A 42 3.86 7.86 5.19
CA SER A 42 2.87 7.57 6.21
C SER A 42 3.56 7.25 7.53
N ASN A 43 2.88 7.60 8.63
CA ASN A 43 3.33 7.32 9.98
C ASN A 43 2.78 6.00 10.53
N GLU A 44 2.02 5.27 9.71
CA GLU A 44 1.44 3.97 10.05
C GLU A 44 2.38 2.81 9.71
N ASP A 45 2.16 1.67 10.36
CA ASP A 45 2.88 0.44 10.12
C ASP A 45 2.58 -0.12 8.73
N CYS A 46 3.49 -0.94 8.20
CA CYS A 46 3.24 -1.63 6.94
C CYS A 46 2.08 -2.60 7.11
N GLU A 47 1.03 -2.49 6.29
CA GLU A 47 -0.17 -3.34 6.34
C GLU A 47 0.13 -4.81 6.01
N ASP A 48 1.18 -5.07 5.22
CA ASP A 48 1.57 -6.43 4.82
C ASP A 48 2.47 -7.14 5.85
N CYS A 49 3.57 -6.52 6.28
CA CYS A 49 4.53 -7.13 7.21
C CYS A 49 4.43 -6.64 8.66
N GLY A 50 3.66 -5.58 8.94
CA GLY A 50 3.54 -4.97 10.26
C GLY A 50 4.77 -4.19 10.73
N ASN A 51 5.75 -3.95 9.86
CA ASN A 51 6.99 -3.28 10.24
C ASN A 51 6.80 -1.76 10.26
N SER A 52 6.95 -1.13 11.43
CA SER A 52 7.26 0.30 11.55
C SER A 52 8.75 0.45 11.31
N SER A 53 9.15 1.28 10.36
CA SER A 53 10.58 1.54 10.10
C SER A 53 11.23 2.37 11.24
N ASP A 54 11.19 1.89 12.48
CA ASP A 54 11.79 2.48 13.68
C ASP A 54 12.78 1.46 14.28
N GLU A 55 13.95 1.30 13.63
CA GLU A 55 15.17 0.74 14.24
C GLU A 55 16.40 1.57 13.82
#